data_AF-A0A6N2CKD0-F1
#
_entry.id   AF-A0A6N2CKD0-F1
#
_cell.length_a   1.000
_cell.length_b   1.000
_cell.length_c   1.000
_cell.angle_alpha   90.00
_cell.angle_beta   90.00
_cell.angle_gamma   90.00
#
_symmetry.space_group_name_H-M   'P 1'
#
loop_
_entity.id
_entity.type
_entity.pdbx_description
1 polymer ?
#
loop_
_entity_poly.entity_id
_entity_poly.type
_entity_poly.pdbx_seq_one_letter_code
_entity_poly.pdbx_strand_id
1 'polypeptide(L)'
;MTTNMGTFTIQLDPENAPRTVANFAGLATGEKAWRDAETGVLREGVPFYDGLIFHRVIAGFMNQGGCPLGTGTAGPGYRFIDETENAVFNQPYRVAMANSGRNTNGSQFFITAPTTSLPAHLNGLHTIFGFIPEDDGGNNVVTGSRAVIDAINAVDTSDDRPLTPVVIESVTIRRVGVEAEAFPLEHHDLPVVAKLALDLTVDSSGSMPEPILHGVISSGSLGVIEYSDDLMNWRRLQAVLAIDAPPLTLADQNIAGFLQASNPPARTDQQFFRALQVIFPPAVTIPASVRNISVLATGFIGDSPIHSVELLFNAAGNGGSYAYRDAADEIVQTGTITEVVQFQTDATRPDGNYRIQLGYVRLDSPDLSEIEITQAYVVKDLAGSIQLTGRVAVFPDSVAQTPVANAPAATIILTR
;
A
#
# COMPACT_ATOMS: atom_id res chain seq x y z
N MET A 1 -13.89 18.58 -12.55
CA MET A 1 -13.57 18.89 -11.15
C MET A 1 -13.90 20.34 -10.89
N THR A 2 -14.69 20.62 -9.86
CA THR A 2 -15.03 21.98 -9.44
C THR A 2 -14.24 22.31 -8.19
N THR A 3 -13.62 23.49 -8.17
CA THR A 3 -12.87 24.02 -7.04
C THR A 3 -13.33 25.43 -6.72
N ASN A 4 -12.95 25.94 -5.55
CA ASN A 4 -13.17 27.35 -5.20
C ASN A 4 -12.37 28.33 -6.09
N MET A 5 -11.45 27.83 -6.93
CA MET A 5 -10.70 28.59 -7.94
C MET A 5 -11.30 28.47 -9.35
N GLY A 6 -12.38 27.70 -9.52
CA GLY A 6 -13.07 27.45 -10.80
C GLY A 6 -13.18 25.97 -11.15
N THR A 7 -13.85 25.69 -12.26
CA THR A 7 -14.06 24.33 -12.79
C THR A 7 -13.11 24.03 -13.94
N PHE A 8 -12.55 22.82 -13.93
CA PHE A 8 -11.70 22.30 -14.99
C PHE A 8 -12.01 20.84 -15.29
N THR A 9 -11.64 20.37 -16.48
CA THR A 9 -11.91 18.98 -16.91
C THR A 9 -10.60 18.21 -17.07
N ILE A 10 -10.59 16.97 -16.59
CA ILE A 10 -9.51 16.01 -16.81
C ILE A 10 -10.03 15.00 -17.83
N GLN A 11 -9.32 14.82 -18.93
CA GLN A 11 -9.53 13.69 -19.82
C GLN A 11 -8.72 12.51 -19.26
N LEU A 12 -9.43 11.45 -18.86
CA LEU A 12 -8.84 10.24 -18.30
C LEU A 12 -8.38 9.30 -19.42
N ASP A 13 -7.36 8.48 -19.13
CA ASP A 13 -6.75 7.55 -20.07
C ASP A 13 -6.90 6.10 -19.57
N PRO A 14 -8.09 5.49 -19.72
CA PRO A 14 -8.35 4.12 -19.29
C PRO A 14 -7.61 3.07 -20.12
N GLU A 15 -7.07 3.43 -21.28
CA GLU A 15 -6.30 2.52 -22.13
C GLU A 15 -4.91 2.27 -21.53
N ASN A 16 -4.20 3.35 -21.14
CA ASN A 16 -2.85 3.22 -20.58
C ASN A 16 -2.82 3.03 -19.06
N ALA A 17 -3.85 3.49 -18.34
CA ALA A 17 -3.91 3.40 -16.88
C ALA A 17 -5.28 2.94 -16.35
N PRO A 18 -5.79 1.77 -16.78
CA PRO A 18 -7.12 1.29 -16.43
C PRO A 18 -7.35 1.19 -14.92
N ARG A 19 -6.38 0.67 -14.14
CA ARG A 19 -6.54 0.52 -12.68
C ARG A 19 -6.62 1.89 -12.01
N THR A 20 -5.76 2.80 -12.43
CA THR A 20 -5.70 4.15 -11.87
C THR A 20 -6.94 4.97 -12.20
N VAL A 21 -7.44 4.87 -13.44
CA VAL A 21 -8.69 5.51 -13.86
C VAL A 21 -9.88 4.93 -13.11
N ALA A 22 -9.97 3.61 -12.98
CA ALA A 22 -11.03 2.97 -12.20
C ALA A 22 -11.00 3.36 -10.72
N ASN A 23 -9.81 3.43 -10.12
CA ASN A 23 -9.62 3.88 -8.75
C ASN A 23 -10.04 5.35 -8.57
N PHE A 24 -9.56 6.25 -9.43
CA PHE A 24 -9.88 7.67 -9.35
C PHE A 24 -11.37 7.91 -9.55
N ALA A 25 -11.98 7.31 -10.58
CA ALA A 25 -13.40 7.46 -10.87
C ALA A 25 -14.26 6.84 -9.77
N GLY A 26 -13.94 5.64 -9.28
CA GLY A 26 -14.68 4.99 -8.20
C GLY A 26 -14.63 5.75 -6.87
N LEU A 27 -13.48 6.33 -6.54
CA LEU A 27 -13.37 7.22 -5.37
C LEU A 27 -14.16 8.52 -5.58
N ALA A 28 -14.15 9.09 -6.78
CA ALA A 28 -14.90 10.30 -7.10
C ALA A 28 -16.43 10.09 -7.06
N THR A 29 -16.94 8.95 -7.53
CA THR A 29 -18.38 8.65 -7.55
C THR A 29 -18.89 8.07 -6.22
N GLY A 30 -17.98 7.60 -5.36
CA GLY A 30 -18.33 6.87 -4.13
C GLY A 30 -18.62 5.38 -4.34
N GLU A 31 -18.50 4.88 -5.57
CA GLU A 31 -18.62 3.44 -5.89
C GLU A 31 -17.50 2.61 -5.27
N LYS A 32 -16.32 3.22 -5.06
CA LYS A 32 -15.21 2.57 -4.38
C LYS A 32 -15.24 2.88 -2.89
N ALA A 33 -15.47 1.86 -2.09
CA ALA A 33 -15.39 1.96 -0.63
C ALA A 33 -13.98 2.36 -0.17
N TRP A 34 -13.90 3.17 0.88
CA TRP A 34 -12.65 3.67 1.43
C TRP A 34 -12.70 3.74 2.95
N ARG A 35 -11.52 3.71 3.57
CA ARG A 35 -11.37 3.87 5.00
C ARG A 35 -11.03 5.33 5.31
N ASP A 36 -11.85 5.95 6.15
CA ASP A 36 -11.61 7.30 6.61
C ASP A 36 -10.30 7.39 7.40
N ALA A 37 -9.39 8.27 6.94
CA ALA A 37 -8.06 8.36 7.51
C ALA A 37 -8.03 9.01 8.89
N GLU A 38 -9.01 9.85 9.22
CA GLU A 38 -9.14 10.48 10.54
C GLU A 38 -9.96 9.56 11.44
N THR A 39 -11.19 9.30 11.02
CA THR A 39 -12.17 8.64 11.86
C THR A 39 -12.04 7.15 11.85
N GLY A 40 -11.39 6.51 10.85
CA GLY A 40 -11.26 5.06 10.67
C GLY A 40 -12.52 4.33 10.19
N VAL A 41 -13.62 5.07 10.00
CA VAL A 41 -14.91 4.54 9.54
C VAL A 41 -14.83 4.10 8.07
N LEU A 42 -15.47 2.97 7.75
CA LEU A 42 -15.72 2.56 6.37
C LEU A 42 -16.73 3.50 5.72
N ARG A 43 -16.41 3.99 4.53
CA ARG A 43 -17.27 4.87 3.73
C ARG A 43 -17.64 4.16 2.44
N GLU A 44 -18.94 4.06 2.19
CA GLU A 44 -19.54 3.41 1.02
C GLU A 44 -20.58 4.36 0.41
N GLY A 45 -20.59 4.52 -0.92
CA GLY A 45 -21.51 5.44 -1.59
C GLY A 45 -21.25 6.92 -1.31
N VAL A 46 -20.07 7.26 -0.77
CA VAL A 46 -19.68 8.65 -0.43
C VAL A 46 -18.49 9.07 -1.29
N PRO A 47 -18.63 10.14 -2.09
CA PRO A 47 -17.53 10.74 -2.84
C PRO A 47 -16.32 11.07 -1.95
N PHE A 48 -15.14 10.61 -2.36
CA PHE A 48 -13.90 10.73 -1.57
C PHE A 48 -13.25 12.12 -1.66
N TYR A 49 -13.30 12.75 -2.84
CA TYR A 49 -12.50 13.96 -3.12
C TYR A 49 -13.18 15.26 -2.67
N ASP A 50 -14.47 15.22 -2.37
CA ASP A 50 -15.26 16.40 -2.01
C ASP A 50 -14.77 16.98 -0.67
N GLY A 51 -14.44 18.27 -0.68
CA GLY A 51 -13.88 18.99 0.47
C GLY A 51 -12.36 18.83 0.64
N LEU A 52 -11.69 17.98 -0.15
CA LEU A 52 -10.24 17.83 -0.06
C LEU A 52 -9.50 19.04 -0.65
N ILE A 53 -8.25 19.24 -0.24
CA ILE A 53 -7.45 20.38 -0.68
C ILE A 53 -6.28 19.98 -1.58
N PHE A 54 -5.84 20.92 -2.42
CA PHE A 54 -4.48 20.91 -2.94
C PHE A 54 -3.54 21.33 -1.81
N HIS A 55 -2.92 20.34 -1.15
CA HIS A 55 -2.12 20.57 0.05
C HIS A 55 -0.66 20.92 -0.27
N ARG A 56 -0.24 20.75 -1.54
CA ARG A 56 1.10 21.09 -2.01
C ARG A 56 1.03 21.66 -3.42
N VAL A 57 1.55 22.87 -3.61
CA VAL A 57 1.60 23.61 -4.85
C VAL A 57 3.02 24.16 -5.01
N ILE A 58 3.70 23.78 -6.09
CA ILE A 58 5.03 24.26 -6.44
C ILE A 58 4.94 24.99 -7.77
N ALA A 59 5.19 26.30 -7.73
CA ALA A 59 5.15 27.17 -8.90
C ALA A 59 6.06 26.65 -10.03
N GLY A 60 5.51 26.51 -11.24
CA GLY A 60 6.23 26.00 -12.40
C GLY A 60 6.55 24.50 -12.37
N PHE A 61 5.97 23.75 -11.44
CA PHE A 61 6.15 22.30 -11.35
C PHE A 61 4.83 21.55 -11.29
N MET A 62 4.07 21.64 -10.18
CA MET A 62 2.85 20.84 -10.00
C MET A 62 1.90 21.35 -8.92
N ASN A 63 0.65 20.89 -9.01
CA ASN A 63 -0.42 21.04 -8.02
C ASN A 63 -0.84 19.65 -7.51
N GLN A 64 -0.58 19.31 -6.24
CA GLN A 64 -0.87 18.00 -5.65
C GLN A 64 -2.05 18.06 -4.67
N GLY A 65 -2.98 17.11 -4.82
CA GLY A 65 -4.21 16.97 -4.04
C GLY A 65 -4.52 15.52 -3.68
N GLY A 66 -5.75 15.27 -3.20
CA GLY A 66 -6.24 13.92 -2.93
C GLY A 66 -5.79 13.30 -1.60
N CYS A 67 -5.26 14.10 -0.67
CA CYS A 67 -4.95 13.65 0.70
C CYS A 67 -6.10 14.03 1.65
N PRO A 68 -6.76 13.05 2.32
CA PRO A 68 -7.93 13.32 3.15
C PRO A 68 -7.62 14.18 4.39
N LEU A 69 -6.40 14.07 4.93
CA LEU A 69 -5.94 14.89 6.06
C LEU A 69 -5.28 16.21 5.62
N GLY A 70 -5.10 16.44 4.32
CA GLY A 70 -4.35 17.58 3.80
C GLY A 70 -2.88 17.65 4.24
N THR A 71 -2.29 16.57 4.77
CA THR A 71 -0.88 16.51 5.22
C THR A 71 0.09 15.92 4.20
N GLY A 72 -0.42 15.34 3.11
CA GLY A 72 0.36 14.58 2.13
C GLY A 72 0.71 13.15 2.55
N THR A 73 0.25 12.68 3.72
CA THR A 73 0.62 11.35 4.25
C THR A 73 -0.51 10.33 4.27
N ALA A 74 -1.76 10.77 4.04
CA ALA A 74 -2.94 9.92 4.13
C ALA A 74 -3.51 9.54 2.75
N GLY A 75 -4.37 8.52 2.74
CA GLY A 75 -5.01 8.01 1.53
C GLY A 75 -6.27 7.19 1.86
N PRO A 76 -6.76 6.35 0.94
CA PRO A 76 -8.07 5.71 1.03
C PRO A 76 -8.08 4.42 1.89
N GLY A 77 -6.96 4.11 2.56
CA GLY A 77 -6.79 2.92 3.39
C GLY A 77 -6.14 1.73 2.70
N TYR A 78 -5.71 1.86 1.44
CA TYR A 78 -5.03 0.82 0.68
C TYR A 78 -3.98 1.42 -0.27
N ARG A 79 -3.17 0.54 -0.87
CA ARG A 79 -2.18 0.87 -1.90
C ARG A 79 -2.35 -0.07 -3.10
N PHE A 80 -2.00 0.39 -4.31
CA PHE A 80 -2.02 -0.42 -5.52
C PHE A 80 -0.83 -0.11 -6.45
N ILE A 81 -0.63 -1.01 -7.41
CA ILE A 81 0.53 -1.04 -8.32
C ILE A 81 0.59 0.18 -9.27
N ASP A 82 1.79 0.47 -9.81
CA ASP A 82 1.98 1.47 -10.85
C ASP A 82 1.62 0.94 -12.25
N GLU A 83 1.22 1.83 -13.15
CA GLU A 83 0.97 1.57 -14.59
C GLU A 83 1.85 2.54 -15.41
N THR A 84 3.17 2.36 -15.34
CA THR A 84 4.15 3.36 -15.81
C THR A 84 4.79 3.06 -17.16
N GLU A 85 4.38 1.99 -17.86
CA GLU A 85 5.02 1.52 -19.10
C GLU A 85 5.15 2.62 -20.16
N ASN A 86 4.12 3.46 -20.30
CA ASN A 86 4.06 4.57 -21.25
C ASN A 86 4.11 5.96 -20.56
N ALA A 87 4.46 6.02 -19.27
CA ALA A 87 4.39 7.25 -18.48
C ALA A 87 5.56 8.19 -18.78
N VAL A 88 5.36 9.11 -19.74
CA VAL A 88 6.32 10.15 -20.11
C VAL A 88 5.72 11.54 -19.91
N PHE A 89 6.37 12.35 -19.07
CA PHE A 89 6.06 13.77 -18.85
C PHE A 89 6.64 14.65 -19.96
N ASN A 90 6.13 14.47 -21.18
CA ASN A 90 6.57 15.17 -22.39
C ASN A 90 5.79 16.45 -22.72
N GLN A 91 4.83 16.84 -21.89
CA GLN A 91 4.05 18.07 -22.03
C GLN A 91 3.51 18.50 -20.66
N PRO A 92 3.16 19.78 -20.48
CA PRO A 92 2.51 20.23 -19.25
C PRO A 92 1.09 19.67 -19.13
N TYR A 93 0.46 19.89 -17.98
CA TYR A 93 -0.93 19.50 -17.70
C TYR A 93 -1.23 18.00 -17.76
N ARG A 94 -0.24 17.15 -17.49
CA ARG A 94 -0.43 15.73 -17.19
C ARG A 94 -1.00 15.57 -15.78
N VAL A 95 -1.90 14.60 -15.62
CA VAL A 95 -2.43 14.17 -14.32
C VAL A 95 -1.84 12.81 -14.00
N ALA A 96 -1.19 12.70 -12.84
CA ALA A 96 -0.48 11.50 -12.43
C ALA A 96 -0.65 11.19 -10.95
N MET A 97 -0.45 9.93 -10.57
CA MET A 97 -0.52 9.51 -9.17
C MET A 97 0.70 9.98 -8.39
N ALA A 98 0.45 10.60 -7.24
CA ALA A 98 1.49 10.80 -6.24
C ALA A 98 1.70 9.49 -5.48
N ASN A 99 2.96 9.12 -5.24
CA ASN A 99 3.32 7.90 -4.54
C ASN A 99 4.54 8.15 -3.62
N SER A 100 4.82 7.22 -2.72
CA SER A 100 5.97 7.23 -1.82
C SER A 100 6.99 6.15 -2.21
N GLY A 101 7.14 5.93 -3.52
CA GLY A 101 7.87 4.81 -4.10
C GLY A 101 6.96 3.89 -4.93
N ARG A 102 7.57 2.95 -5.65
CA ARG A 102 6.85 2.07 -6.58
C ARG A 102 5.71 1.32 -5.89
N ASN A 103 4.60 1.15 -6.61
CA ASN A 103 3.42 0.40 -6.19
C ASN A 103 2.79 0.91 -4.88
N THR A 104 2.86 2.22 -4.64
CA THR A 104 2.26 2.86 -3.48
C THR A 104 1.16 3.86 -3.82
N ASN A 105 0.54 3.70 -5.00
CA ASN A 105 -0.58 4.53 -5.42
C ASN A 105 -1.75 4.37 -4.46
N GLY A 106 -2.44 5.47 -4.16
CA GLY A 106 -3.60 5.49 -3.29
C GLY A 106 -4.67 6.43 -3.86
N SER A 107 -4.87 7.57 -3.22
CA SER A 107 -5.81 8.61 -3.69
C SER A 107 -5.13 9.91 -4.10
N GLN A 108 -3.86 10.10 -3.74
CA GLN A 108 -3.17 11.34 -4.02
C GLN A 108 -2.75 11.40 -5.49
N PHE A 109 -2.97 12.55 -6.10
CA PHE A 109 -2.62 12.82 -7.49
C PHE A 109 -1.99 14.21 -7.59
N PHE A 110 -1.30 14.48 -8.68
CA PHE A 110 -0.82 15.81 -9.02
C PHE A 110 -1.09 16.14 -10.48
N ILE A 111 -1.19 17.44 -10.76
CA ILE A 111 -1.32 18.01 -12.09
C ILE A 111 -0.05 18.80 -12.37
N THR A 112 0.69 18.47 -13.42
CA THR A 112 1.89 19.23 -13.79
C THR A 112 1.52 20.62 -14.31
N ALA A 113 2.22 21.65 -13.86
CA ALA A 113 2.02 23.03 -14.25
C ALA A 113 2.61 23.33 -15.65
N PRO A 114 2.24 24.46 -16.29
CA PRO A 114 3.02 25.00 -17.40
C PRO A 114 4.44 25.32 -16.93
N THR A 115 5.42 24.77 -17.63
CA THR A 115 6.82 24.94 -17.27
C THR A 115 7.70 24.98 -18.50
N THR A 116 8.80 25.71 -18.42
CA THR A 116 9.84 25.73 -19.47
C THR A 116 10.69 24.44 -19.43
N SER A 117 10.66 23.70 -18.32
CA SER A 117 11.41 22.47 -18.12
C SER A 117 10.50 21.36 -17.61
N LEU A 118 10.13 20.44 -18.51
CA LEU A 118 9.27 19.32 -18.19
C LEU A 118 9.92 18.38 -17.15
N PRO A 119 9.14 17.78 -16.23
CA PRO A 119 9.67 17.00 -15.13
C PRO A 119 10.04 15.57 -15.55
N ALA A 120 10.99 15.44 -16.49
CA ALA A 120 11.42 14.15 -17.04
C ALA A 120 12.00 13.18 -15.98
N HIS A 121 12.44 13.70 -14.82
CA HIS A 121 12.87 12.90 -13.68
C HIS A 121 11.75 12.07 -13.04
N LEU A 122 10.48 12.34 -13.39
CA LEU A 122 9.30 11.58 -12.96
C LEU A 122 8.93 10.44 -13.92
N ASN A 123 9.58 10.36 -15.10
CA ASN A 123 9.27 9.35 -16.12
C ASN A 123 9.47 7.93 -15.58
N GLY A 124 8.50 7.05 -15.82
CA GLY A 124 8.55 5.67 -15.33
C GLY A 124 8.41 5.50 -13.80
N LEU A 125 8.15 6.60 -13.05
CA LEU A 125 8.01 6.58 -11.59
C LEU A 125 6.58 6.84 -11.11
N HIS A 126 5.78 7.57 -11.90
CA HIS A 126 4.42 7.94 -11.56
C HIS A 126 3.47 7.56 -12.70
N THR A 127 2.38 6.86 -12.38
CA THR A 127 1.34 6.53 -13.35
C THR A 127 0.69 7.81 -13.86
N ILE A 128 0.80 8.09 -15.16
CA ILE A 128 0.02 9.14 -15.83
C ILE A 128 -1.32 8.51 -16.22
N PHE A 129 -2.43 9.09 -15.76
CA PHE A 129 -3.77 8.54 -15.98
C PHE A 129 -4.74 9.54 -16.62
N GLY A 130 -4.22 10.69 -17.05
CA GLY A 130 -5.00 11.68 -17.76
C GLY A 130 -4.23 12.96 -18.05
N PHE A 131 -4.93 13.94 -18.60
CA PHE A 131 -4.41 15.27 -18.90
C PHE A 131 -5.52 16.31 -18.93
N ILE A 132 -5.14 17.58 -18.86
CA ILE A 132 -6.07 18.71 -19.05
C ILE A 132 -6.08 19.09 -20.53
N PRO A 133 -7.19 18.84 -21.27
CA PRO A 133 -7.26 19.15 -22.69
C PRO A 133 -7.14 20.66 -22.93
N GLU A 134 -6.57 21.03 -24.08
CA GLU A 134 -6.59 22.43 -24.53
C GLU A 134 -8.02 22.85 -24.85
N ASP A 135 -8.31 24.12 -24.57
CA ASP A 135 -9.44 24.79 -25.20
C ASP A 135 -8.99 25.17 -26.61
N ASP A 136 -9.47 24.44 -27.61
CA ASP A 136 -9.11 24.62 -29.02
C ASP A 136 -10.16 25.48 -29.77
N GLY A 137 -10.96 26.26 -29.05
CA GLY A 137 -11.97 27.14 -29.63
C GLY A 137 -13.24 26.42 -30.08
N GLY A 138 -13.52 25.22 -29.53
CA GLY A 138 -14.77 24.48 -29.72
C GLY A 138 -14.68 23.27 -30.66
N ASN A 139 -13.48 22.85 -31.06
CA ASN A 139 -13.26 21.64 -31.87
C ASN A 139 -13.05 20.39 -31.01
N ASN A 140 -12.69 20.56 -29.74
CA ASN A 140 -12.57 19.50 -28.75
C ASN A 140 -13.94 19.25 -28.14
N VAL A 141 -14.28 17.96 -27.98
CA VAL A 141 -15.52 17.55 -27.29
C VAL A 141 -15.53 18.00 -25.82
N VAL A 142 -14.35 18.33 -25.26
CA VAL A 142 -14.15 18.66 -23.85
C VAL A 142 -13.15 19.80 -23.67
N THR A 143 -13.58 20.92 -23.08
CA THR A 143 -12.67 22.01 -22.66
C THR A 143 -12.11 21.73 -21.26
N GLY A 144 -10.77 21.78 -21.13
CA GLY A 144 -10.06 21.42 -19.91
C GLY A 144 -9.86 22.55 -18.92
N SER A 145 -9.91 23.81 -19.34
CA SER A 145 -9.63 25.02 -18.54
C SER A 145 -8.25 25.00 -17.84
N ARG A 146 -7.19 25.04 -18.65
CA ARG A 146 -5.80 25.18 -18.16
C ARG A 146 -5.57 26.45 -17.33
N ALA A 147 -6.31 27.52 -17.61
CA ALA A 147 -6.26 28.76 -16.84
C ALA A 147 -6.57 28.57 -15.34
N VAL A 148 -7.46 27.63 -14.98
CA VAL A 148 -7.73 27.31 -13.57
C VAL A 148 -6.53 26.61 -12.94
N ILE A 149 -5.87 25.71 -13.67
CA ILE A 149 -4.65 25.02 -13.20
C ILE A 149 -3.52 26.02 -12.98
N ASP A 150 -3.37 26.98 -13.90
CA ASP A 150 -2.38 28.05 -13.81
C ASP A 150 -2.66 28.95 -12.60
N ALA A 151 -3.93 29.32 -12.37
CA ALA A 151 -4.34 30.11 -11.22
C ALA A 151 -4.08 29.39 -9.89
N ILE A 152 -4.34 28.07 -9.81
CA ILE A 152 -4.00 27.25 -8.65
C ILE A 152 -2.48 27.22 -8.43
N ASN A 153 -1.68 27.12 -9.51
CA ASN A 153 -0.22 27.04 -9.39
C ASN A 153 0.43 28.37 -8.98
N ALA A 154 -0.28 29.48 -9.17
CA ALA A 154 0.18 30.84 -8.85
C ALA A 154 -0.27 31.34 -7.47
N VAL A 155 -0.94 30.53 -6.65
CA VAL A 155 -1.34 30.94 -5.29
C VAL A 155 -0.13 31.11 -4.38
N ASP A 156 -0.24 32.01 -3.40
CA ASP A 156 0.80 32.19 -2.38
C ASP A 156 0.91 30.93 -1.51
N THR A 157 2.15 30.48 -1.25
CA THR A 157 2.43 29.29 -0.44
C THR A 157 3.43 29.55 0.68
N SER A 158 3.37 28.71 1.72
CA SER A 158 4.40 28.56 2.75
C SER A 158 4.78 27.08 2.81
N ASP A 159 6.06 26.74 2.63
CA ASP A 159 6.54 25.36 2.53
C ASP A 159 5.73 24.52 1.52
N ASP A 160 5.56 25.07 0.31
CA ASP A 160 4.72 24.55 -0.78
C ASP A 160 3.21 24.44 -0.45
N ARG A 161 2.75 24.75 0.76
CA ARG A 161 1.33 24.69 1.13
C ARG A 161 0.63 26.02 0.82
N PRO A 162 -0.49 26.04 0.08
CA PRO A 162 -1.28 27.26 -0.13
C PRO A 162 -1.67 27.95 1.18
N LEU A 163 -1.47 29.26 1.27
CA LEU A 163 -1.87 30.07 2.43
C LEU A 163 -3.40 30.13 2.58
N THR A 164 -4.09 30.25 1.45
CA THR A 164 -5.54 30.10 1.34
C THR A 164 -5.84 28.72 0.74
N PRO A 165 -6.62 27.86 1.41
CA PRO A 165 -6.91 26.53 0.89
C PRO A 165 -7.58 26.58 -0.50
N VAL A 166 -6.99 25.85 -1.45
CA VAL A 166 -7.63 25.52 -2.73
C VAL A 166 -8.39 24.22 -2.51
N VAL A 167 -9.72 24.31 -2.51
CA VAL A 167 -10.63 23.22 -2.13
C VAL A 167 -11.25 22.61 -3.38
N ILE A 168 -11.23 21.28 -3.45
CA ILE A 168 -12.00 20.48 -4.41
C ILE A 168 -13.44 20.43 -3.87
N GLU A 169 -14.33 21.19 -4.46
CA GLU A 169 -15.72 21.25 -4.03
C GLU A 169 -16.49 20.01 -4.45
N SER A 170 -16.25 19.53 -5.68
CA SER A 170 -16.81 18.26 -6.16
C SER A 170 -16.05 17.68 -7.36
N VAL A 171 -16.15 16.36 -7.53
CA VAL A 171 -15.67 15.65 -8.73
C VAL A 171 -16.81 14.91 -9.40
N THR A 172 -17.21 15.35 -10.59
CA THR A 172 -18.19 14.64 -11.43
C THR A 172 -17.48 13.84 -12.52
N ILE A 173 -17.86 12.57 -12.69
CA ILE A 173 -17.41 11.71 -13.78
C ILE A 173 -18.42 11.79 -14.93
N ARG A 174 -17.94 12.16 -16.12
CA ARG A 174 -18.72 12.15 -17.36
C ARG A 174 -18.16 11.10 -18.29
N ARG A 175 -18.95 10.07 -18.59
CA ARG A 175 -18.64 9.05 -19.59
C ARG A 175 -19.09 9.57 -20.96
N VAL A 176 -18.18 9.59 -21.93
CA VAL A 176 -18.46 10.09 -23.29
C VAL A 176 -18.03 9.03 -24.29
N GLY A 177 -19.00 8.47 -25.03
CA GLY A 177 -18.77 7.41 -26.00
C GLY A 177 -18.94 6.00 -25.41
N VAL A 178 -19.13 5.03 -26.30
CA VAL A 178 -19.51 3.66 -25.95
C VAL A 178 -18.48 2.93 -25.08
N GLU A 179 -17.19 3.18 -25.31
CA GLU A 179 -16.11 2.57 -24.52
C GLU A 179 -16.09 3.11 -23.08
N ALA A 180 -16.22 4.43 -22.93
CA ALA A 180 -16.28 5.06 -21.61
C ALA A 180 -17.56 4.67 -20.85
N GLU A 181 -18.69 4.53 -21.55
CA GLU A 181 -19.95 4.02 -20.96
C GLU A 181 -19.80 2.59 -20.46
N ALA A 182 -19.13 1.73 -21.23
CA ALA A 182 -18.91 0.33 -20.90
C ALA A 182 -17.77 0.07 -19.90
N PHE A 183 -16.93 1.08 -19.59
CA PHE A 183 -15.77 0.92 -18.71
C PHE A 183 -16.20 0.53 -17.27
N PRO A 184 -15.83 -0.66 -16.76
CA PRO A 184 -16.21 -1.10 -15.43
C PRO A 184 -15.31 -0.45 -14.36
N LEU A 185 -15.83 -0.05 -13.20
CA LEU A 185 -14.98 0.46 -12.12
C LEU A 185 -14.46 -0.64 -11.18
N GLU A 186 -15.07 -1.82 -11.21
CA GLU A 186 -14.80 -2.92 -10.28
C GLU A 186 -13.83 -3.99 -10.81
N HIS A 187 -13.62 -4.08 -12.14
CA HIS A 187 -12.92 -5.20 -12.79
C HIS A 187 -11.43 -4.97 -13.08
N HIS A 188 -10.74 -4.22 -12.21
CA HIS A 188 -9.37 -3.76 -12.47
C HIS A 188 -8.35 -4.20 -11.43
N ASP A 189 -8.57 -5.32 -10.73
CA ASP A 189 -7.65 -5.84 -9.70
C ASP A 189 -7.22 -4.71 -8.75
N LEU A 190 -8.21 -4.02 -8.19
CA LEU A 190 -8.01 -2.99 -7.18
C LEU A 190 -8.34 -3.56 -5.80
N PRO A 191 -7.64 -3.12 -4.74
CA PRO A 191 -7.99 -3.50 -3.38
C PRO A 191 -9.44 -3.13 -3.03
N VAL A 192 -10.14 -3.99 -2.31
CA VAL A 192 -11.52 -3.77 -1.87
C VAL A 192 -11.54 -3.55 -0.36
N VAL A 193 -12.03 -2.39 0.08
CA VAL A 193 -12.26 -2.14 1.51
C VAL A 193 -13.68 -2.62 1.84
N ALA A 194 -13.80 -3.61 2.70
CA ALA A 194 -15.06 -4.23 3.06
C ALA A 194 -15.25 -4.26 4.57
N LYS A 195 -16.51 -4.34 5.00
CA LYS A 195 -16.84 -4.59 6.41
C LYS A 195 -16.31 -5.96 6.84
N LEU A 196 -15.70 -6.03 8.02
CA LEU A 196 -15.38 -7.29 8.67
C LEU A 196 -16.50 -7.60 9.65
N ALA A 197 -17.22 -8.71 9.42
CA ALA A 197 -18.24 -9.17 10.36
C ALA A 197 -17.54 -9.67 11.64
N LEU A 198 -17.97 -9.12 12.77
CA LEU A 198 -17.52 -9.52 14.09
C LEU A 198 -18.70 -10.09 14.88
N ASP A 199 -18.45 -11.16 15.62
CA ASP A 199 -19.38 -11.76 16.58
C ASP A 199 -18.74 -11.76 17.97
N LEU A 200 -19.54 -11.76 19.03
CA LEU A 200 -19.08 -11.63 20.41
C LEU A 200 -19.63 -12.80 21.22
N THR A 201 -18.73 -13.63 21.77
CA THR A 201 -19.10 -14.65 22.75
C THR A 201 -18.50 -14.31 24.11
N VAL A 202 -18.96 -15.01 25.14
CA VAL A 202 -18.41 -14.90 26.50
C VAL A 202 -17.89 -16.27 26.91
N ASP A 203 -16.60 -16.36 27.21
CA ASP A 203 -16.05 -17.54 27.88
C ASP A 203 -16.44 -17.48 29.35
N SER A 204 -17.25 -18.45 29.78
CA SER A 204 -17.72 -18.59 31.16
C SER A 204 -17.01 -19.72 31.93
N SER A 205 -15.95 -20.30 31.36
CA SER A 205 -15.20 -21.41 31.97
C SER A 205 -14.32 -20.98 33.16
N GLY A 206 -14.00 -19.69 33.27
CA GLY A 206 -13.24 -19.09 34.37
C GLY A 206 -14.09 -18.42 35.46
N SER A 207 -13.45 -18.01 36.57
CA SER A 207 -14.11 -17.28 37.67
C SER A 207 -14.55 -15.86 37.30
N MET A 208 -14.07 -15.36 36.16
CA MET A 208 -14.44 -14.07 35.57
C MET A 208 -14.81 -14.32 34.10
N PRO A 209 -16.04 -14.04 33.68
CA PRO A 209 -16.43 -14.19 32.27
C PRO A 209 -15.64 -13.19 31.40
N GLU A 210 -14.99 -13.68 30.34
CA GLU A 210 -14.20 -12.86 29.43
C GLU A 210 -14.84 -12.79 28.04
N PRO A 211 -15.02 -11.59 27.45
CA PRO A 211 -15.56 -11.47 26.10
C PRO A 211 -14.52 -11.90 25.05
N ILE A 212 -14.96 -12.66 24.05
CA ILE A 212 -14.17 -13.13 22.91
C ILE A 212 -14.79 -12.61 21.62
N LEU A 213 -13.97 -11.98 20.80
CA LEU A 213 -14.38 -11.44 19.50
C LEU A 213 -14.07 -12.46 18.40
N HIS A 214 -15.10 -12.92 17.71
CA HIS A 214 -15.00 -13.78 16.54
C HIS A 214 -15.12 -12.96 15.26
N GLY A 215 -14.55 -13.46 14.18
CA GLY A 215 -14.55 -12.83 12.87
C GLY A 215 -13.70 -13.65 11.91
N VAL A 216 -13.97 -13.52 10.61
CA VAL A 216 -13.25 -14.26 9.58
C VAL A 216 -12.66 -13.26 8.60
N ILE A 217 -11.34 -13.20 8.54
CA ILE A 217 -10.62 -12.36 7.58
C ILE A 217 -10.34 -13.20 6.34
N SER A 218 -10.63 -12.67 5.16
CA SER A 218 -10.37 -13.36 3.90
C SER A 218 -8.87 -13.52 3.67
N SER A 219 -8.46 -14.60 3.00
CA SER A 219 -7.06 -14.76 2.59
C SER A 219 -6.63 -13.60 1.67
N GLY A 220 -5.37 -13.18 1.77
CA GLY A 220 -4.85 -12.02 1.03
C GLY A 220 -5.48 -10.70 1.45
N SER A 221 -5.87 -10.57 2.73
CA SER A 221 -6.55 -9.38 3.24
C SER A 221 -5.90 -8.82 4.49
N LEU A 222 -5.92 -7.50 4.62
CA LEU A 222 -5.53 -6.79 5.83
C LEU A 222 -6.76 -6.53 6.70
N GLY A 223 -6.86 -7.21 7.84
CA GLY A 223 -7.85 -6.90 8.87
C GLY A 223 -7.46 -5.67 9.69
N VAL A 224 -8.41 -4.77 9.91
CA VAL A 224 -8.21 -3.60 10.77
C VAL A 224 -9.31 -3.59 11.82
N ILE A 225 -8.92 -3.65 13.09
CA ILE A 225 -9.82 -3.53 14.23
C ILE A 225 -9.46 -2.25 14.98
N GLU A 226 -10.47 -1.42 15.23
CA GLU A 226 -10.32 -0.21 16.01
C GLU A 226 -11.26 -0.25 17.19
N TYR A 227 -10.79 0.31 18.31
CA TYR A 227 -11.55 0.39 19.53
C TYR A 227 -11.51 1.78 20.15
N SER A 228 -12.53 2.07 20.96
CA SER A 228 -12.68 3.30 21.75
C SER A 228 -13.36 2.99 23.08
N ASP A 229 -13.05 3.77 24.11
CA ASP A 229 -13.74 3.79 25.41
C ASP A 229 -14.96 4.72 25.43
N ASP A 230 -15.06 5.62 24.43
CA ASP A 230 -16.14 6.58 24.26
C ASP A 230 -16.72 6.46 22.84
N LEU A 231 -18.00 6.08 22.74
CA LEU A 231 -18.71 5.97 21.47
C LEU A 231 -19.00 7.34 20.83
N MET A 232 -19.21 8.36 21.66
CA MET A 232 -19.57 9.71 21.22
C MET A 232 -18.33 10.50 20.80
N ASN A 233 -17.22 10.32 21.52
CA ASN A 233 -15.93 10.94 21.21
C ASN A 233 -14.89 9.85 20.90
N TRP A 234 -15.02 9.21 19.73
CA TRP A 234 -14.20 8.05 19.36
C TRP A 234 -12.69 8.35 19.45
N ARG A 235 -12.03 7.89 20.51
CA ARG A 235 -10.59 8.01 20.73
C ARG A 235 -9.91 6.83 20.07
N ARG A 236 -9.36 7.08 18.88
CA ARG A 236 -8.82 6.03 18.02
C ARG A 236 -7.60 5.36 18.64
N LEU A 237 -7.79 4.16 19.20
CA LEU A 237 -6.74 3.19 19.44
C LEU A 237 -6.88 2.08 18.38
N GLN A 238 -5.82 1.84 17.61
CA GLN A 238 -5.85 0.96 16.44
C GLN A 238 -4.99 -0.28 16.69
N ALA A 239 -5.52 -1.43 16.32
CA ALA A 239 -4.76 -2.66 16.18
C ALA A 239 -4.92 -3.16 14.74
N VAL A 240 -3.79 -3.45 14.10
CA VAL A 240 -3.74 -3.93 12.71
C VAL A 240 -3.43 -5.42 12.73
N LEU A 241 -4.25 -6.20 12.05
CA LEU A 241 -4.09 -7.64 11.88
C LEU A 241 -3.85 -7.92 10.40
N ALA A 242 -2.59 -8.01 10.00
CA ALA A 242 -2.24 -8.49 8.66
C ALA A 242 -2.33 -10.02 8.65
N ILE A 243 -3.06 -10.60 7.70
CA ILE A 243 -3.22 -12.05 7.60
C ILE A 243 -3.05 -12.44 6.15
N ASP A 244 -1.90 -13.03 5.86
CA ASP A 244 -1.59 -13.48 4.52
C ASP A 244 -1.91 -14.97 4.32
N ALA A 245 -2.45 -15.69 5.31
CA ALA A 245 -2.70 -17.15 5.27
C ALA A 245 -4.22 -17.48 5.10
N PRO A 246 -4.67 -18.77 4.99
CA PRO A 246 -6.09 -19.09 4.80
C PRO A 246 -6.95 -18.50 5.94
N PRO A 247 -8.27 -18.31 5.73
CA PRO A 247 -9.10 -17.50 6.61
C PRO A 247 -8.92 -17.87 8.07
N LEU A 248 -8.31 -16.97 8.85
CA LEU A 248 -8.26 -17.11 10.29
C LEU A 248 -9.66 -16.82 10.82
N THR A 249 -10.26 -17.82 11.45
CA THR A 249 -11.29 -17.61 12.46
C THR A 249 -10.62 -16.96 13.67
N LEU A 250 -11.02 -15.75 14.03
CA LEU A 250 -10.64 -15.03 15.27
C LEU A 250 -11.08 -15.75 16.55
N ALA A 251 -11.42 -17.04 16.50
CA ALA A 251 -12.02 -17.80 17.58
C ALA A 251 -11.12 -17.96 18.83
N ASP A 252 -9.80 -17.74 18.70
CA ASP A 252 -8.81 -17.97 19.76
C ASP A 252 -8.14 -16.68 20.30
N GLN A 253 -8.59 -15.48 19.91
CA GLN A 253 -8.01 -14.23 20.39
C GLN A 253 -8.87 -13.63 21.52
N ASN A 254 -8.48 -13.89 22.76
CA ASN A 254 -9.07 -13.27 23.94
C ASN A 254 -8.86 -11.74 23.87
N ILE A 255 -9.95 -10.96 23.99
CA ILE A 255 -9.93 -9.50 23.98
C ILE A 255 -8.99 -8.95 25.07
N ALA A 256 -8.88 -9.65 26.21
CA ALA A 256 -7.98 -9.28 27.29
C ALA A 256 -6.49 -9.35 26.88
N GLY A 257 -6.11 -10.31 26.03
CA GLY A 257 -4.74 -10.43 25.50
C GLY A 257 -4.46 -9.42 24.39
N PHE A 258 -5.44 -9.17 23.53
CA PHE A 258 -5.36 -8.19 22.43
C PHE A 258 -5.14 -6.75 22.92
N LEU A 259 -5.78 -6.38 24.03
CA LEU A 259 -5.65 -5.05 24.64
C LEU A 259 -4.43 -4.91 25.55
N GLN A 260 -3.84 -6.01 26.04
CA GLN A 260 -2.63 -5.97 26.88
C GLN A 260 -1.36 -5.62 26.09
N ALA A 261 -1.31 -5.96 24.80
CA ALA A 261 -0.16 -5.67 23.94
C ALA A 261 0.03 -4.18 23.59
N SER A 262 -0.99 -3.34 23.82
CA SER A 262 -1.03 -1.93 23.39
C SER A 262 -1.04 -0.89 24.53
N ASN A 263 -0.69 -1.29 25.76
CA ASN A 263 -0.56 -0.42 26.94
C ASN A 263 -1.79 0.49 27.18
N PRO A 264 -2.96 -0.10 27.48
CA PRO A 264 -4.22 0.65 27.48
C PRO A 264 -4.35 1.49 28.76
N PRO A 265 -5.04 2.64 28.71
CA PRO A 265 -5.52 3.29 29.93
C PRO A 265 -6.44 2.32 30.70
N ALA A 266 -6.55 2.53 32.02
CA ALA A 266 -7.31 1.68 32.93
C ALA A 266 -8.69 1.30 32.37
N ARG A 267 -9.05 0.01 32.45
CA ARG A 267 -10.33 -0.54 31.99
C ARG A 267 -11.48 0.36 32.44
N THR A 268 -12.15 1.00 31.49
CA THR A 268 -13.49 1.54 31.67
C THR A 268 -14.50 0.42 31.42
N ASP A 269 -15.67 0.49 32.05
CA ASP A 269 -16.67 -0.60 32.01
C ASP A 269 -17.28 -0.86 30.62
N GLN A 270 -16.93 -0.06 29.60
CA GLN A 270 -17.46 -0.15 28.24
C GLN A 270 -16.36 0.07 27.20
N GLN A 271 -16.36 -0.76 26.16
CA GLN A 271 -15.50 -0.64 25.00
C GLN A 271 -16.30 -0.86 23.72
N PHE A 272 -16.00 -0.07 22.70
CA PHE A 272 -16.65 -0.10 21.40
C PHE A 272 -15.65 -0.53 20.36
N PHE A 273 -16.07 -1.37 19.41
CA PHE A 273 -15.22 -1.92 18.37
C PHE A 273 -15.83 -1.65 17.00
N ARG A 274 -14.96 -1.47 16.01
CA ARG A 274 -15.32 -1.59 14.59
C ARG A 274 -14.22 -2.35 13.89
N ALA A 275 -14.61 -3.04 12.82
CA ALA A 275 -13.64 -3.70 11.98
C ALA A 275 -13.99 -3.64 10.50
N LEU A 276 -12.93 -3.62 9.72
CA LEU A 276 -12.94 -3.70 8.27
C LEU A 276 -11.81 -4.62 7.83
N GLN A 277 -11.87 -5.03 6.57
CA GLN A 277 -10.78 -5.70 5.90
C GLN A 277 -10.50 -5.03 4.56
N VAL A 278 -9.23 -5.00 4.16
CA VAL A 278 -8.81 -4.62 2.82
C VAL A 278 -8.40 -5.88 2.09
N ILE A 279 -9.19 -6.29 1.12
CA ILE A 279 -8.97 -7.49 0.32
C ILE A 279 -8.10 -7.10 -0.86
N PHE A 280 -6.90 -7.66 -0.95
CA PHE A 280 -6.03 -7.42 -2.09
C PHE A 280 -6.30 -8.44 -3.19
N PRO A 281 -6.29 -8.03 -4.46
CA PRO A 281 -6.31 -8.99 -5.56
C PRO A 281 -5.07 -9.89 -5.47
N PRO A 282 -5.14 -11.14 -5.96
CA PRO A 282 -3.97 -12.00 -6.08
C PRO A 282 -2.82 -11.27 -6.80
N ALA A 283 -1.58 -11.46 -6.34
CA ALA A 283 -0.43 -10.77 -6.91
C ALA A 283 -0.32 -11.02 -8.43
N VAL A 284 -0.58 -9.98 -9.22
CA VAL A 284 -0.32 -10.01 -10.66
C VAL A 284 1.14 -9.59 -10.88
N THR A 285 1.95 -10.57 -11.30
CA THR A 285 3.35 -10.49 -11.75
C THR A 285 4.44 -10.23 -10.70
N ILE A 286 5.33 -11.21 -10.58
CA ILE A 286 6.60 -11.12 -9.85
C ILE A 286 7.62 -10.39 -10.73
N PRO A 287 8.42 -9.45 -10.17
CA PRO A 287 9.48 -8.77 -10.90
C PRO A 287 10.45 -9.77 -11.58
N ALA A 288 10.92 -9.46 -12.78
CA ALA A 288 11.89 -10.30 -13.52
C ALA A 288 13.21 -10.52 -12.76
N SER A 289 13.47 -9.75 -11.70
CA SER A 289 14.71 -9.73 -10.92
C SER A 289 14.91 -10.89 -9.95
N VAL A 290 13.91 -11.75 -9.68
CA VAL A 290 14.07 -12.93 -8.79
C VAL A 290 14.10 -14.26 -9.52
N ARG A 291 14.00 -14.24 -10.86
CA ARG A 291 14.01 -15.45 -11.68
C ARG A 291 15.43 -16.03 -11.72
N ASN A 292 15.56 -17.31 -11.38
CA ASN A 292 16.84 -18.02 -11.33
C ASN A 292 17.86 -17.39 -10.37
N ILE A 293 17.42 -16.85 -9.23
CA ILE A 293 18.34 -16.37 -8.19
C ILE A 293 18.42 -17.39 -7.06
N SER A 294 19.62 -17.57 -6.52
CA SER A 294 19.85 -18.21 -5.22
C SER A 294 20.04 -17.15 -4.14
N VAL A 295 19.39 -17.32 -3.00
CA VAL A 295 19.51 -16.47 -1.82
C VAL A 295 19.98 -17.32 -0.65
N LEU A 296 21.18 -17.03 -0.15
CA LEU A 296 21.68 -17.62 1.09
C LEU A 296 21.53 -16.58 2.20
N ALA A 297 20.82 -16.93 3.26
CA ALA A 297 20.56 -16.05 4.39
C ALA A 297 20.98 -16.68 5.72
N THR A 298 21.61 -15.90 6.58
CA THR A 298 21.97 -16.27 7.97
C THR A 298 21.31 -15.26 8.91
N GLY A 299 20.64 -15.68 10.00
CA GLY A 299 19.69 -14.84 10.76
C GLY A 299 19.28 -15.46 12.10
N PHE A 300 18.02 -15.30 12.53
CA PHE A 300 17.49 -15.87 13.79
C PHE A 300 16.08 -16.49 13.64
N ILE A 301 15.79 -17.57 14.38
CA ILE A 301 14.44 -18.11 14.67
C ILE A 301 14.14 -17.78 16.14
N GLY A 302 13.20 -16.88 16.39
CA GLY A 302 12.99 -16.32 17.72
C GLY A 302 14.29 -15.69 18.27
N ASP A 303 14.73 -16.14 19.45
CA ASP A 303 16.00 -15.71 20.06
C ASP A 303 17.20 -16.61 19.67
N SER A 304 16.99 -17.68 18.89
CA SER A 304 18.03 -18.62 18.49
C SER A 304 18.63 -18.24 17.14
N PRO A 305 19.96 -18.19 16.98
CA PRO A 305 20.56 -17.96 15.66
C PRO A 305 20.20 -19.11 14.70
N ILE A 306 19.77 -18.78 13.48
CA ILE A 306 19.82 -19.72 12.37
C ILE A 306 21.22 -19.71 11.77
N HIS A 307 21.68 -20.88 11.36
CA HIS A 307 22.99 -21.01 10.75
C HIS A 307 22.96 -20.61 9.28
N SER A 308 22.14 -21.27 8.45
CA SER A 308 21.77 -20.69 7.15
C SER A 308 20.51 -21.30 6.54
N VAL A 309 19.84 -20.53 5.69
CA VAL A 309 18.79 -21.00 4.79
C VAL A 309 19.11 -20.58 3.36
N GLU A 310 19.08 -21.54 2.45
CA GLU A 310 19.28 -21.34 1.01
C GLU A 310 17.93 -21.41 0.30
N LEU A 311 17.60 -20.40 -0.50
CA LEU A 311 16.40 -20.30 -1.32
C LEU A 311 16.79 -20.29 -2.79
N LEU A 312 16.27 -21.23 -3.56
CA LEU A 312 16.55 -21.39 -4.98
C LEU A 312 15.28 -21.12 -5.77
N PHE A 313 15.19 -19.95 -6.41
CA PHE A 313 14.01 -19.56 -7.18
C PHE A 313 14.02 -20.16 -8.59
N ASN A 314 12.86 -20.65 -9.02
CA ASN A 314 12.67 -21.19 -10.37
C ASN A 314 12.71 -20.09 -11.45
N ALA A 315 12.65 -20.50 -12.73
CA ALA A 315 12.68 -19.58 -13.87
C ALA A 315 11.48 -18.62 -13.95
N ALA A 316 10.36 -18.94 -13.29
CA ALA A 316 9.19 -18.08 -13.21
C ALA A 316 9.28 -17.07 -12.04
N GLY A 317 10.15 -17.31 -11.07
CA GLY A 317 10.35 -16.47 -9.88
C GLY A 317 9.26 -16.60 -8.83
N ASN A 318 8.31 -17.54 -9.00
CA ASN A 318 7.11 -17.71 -8.17
C ASN A 318 7.14 -18.94 -7.25
N GLY A 319 8.28 -19.60 -7.17
CA GLY A 319 8.46 -20.83 -6.42
C GLY A 319 9.88 -21.34 -6.57
N GLY A 320 10.14 -22.56 -6.14
CA GLY A 320 11.50 -23.08 -6.08
C GLY A 320 11.69 -24.09 -4.97
N SER A 321 12.92 -24.21 -4.48
CA SER A 321 13.27 -25.09 -3.36
C SER A 321 14.04 -24.35 -2.29
N TYR A 322 14.00 -24.86 -1.06
CA TYR A 322 14.86 -24.37 0.02
C TYR A 322 15.65 -25.50 0.68
N ALA A 323 16.75 -25.14 1.32
CA ALA A 323 17.52 -25.99 2.22
C ALA A 323 17.91 -25.22 3.48
N TYR A 324 17.63 -25.79 4.64
CA TYR A 324 18.06 -25.27 5.94
C TYR A 324 19.26 -26.06 6.46
N ARG A 325 20.27 -25.34 6.94
CA ARG A 325 21.52 -25.90 7.47
C ARG A 325 21.69 -25.55 8.94
N ASP A 326 22.27 -26.49 9.68
CA ASP A 326 22.57 -26.34 11.10
C ASP A 326 23.97 -25.74 11.37
N ALA A 327 24.42 -25.77 12.62
CA ALA A 327 25.67 -25.18 13.08
C ALA A 327 26.91 -25.82 12.45
N ALA A 328 26.78 -27.07 12.02
CA ALA A 328 27.83 -27.84 11.39
C ALA A 328 27.81 -27.69 9.85
N ASP A 329 26.95 -26.80 9.31
CA ASP A 329 26.71 -26.60 7.88
C ASP A 329 26.08 -27.82 7.18
N GLU A 330 25.50 -28.74 7.95
CA GLU A 330 24.80 -29.91 7.44
C GLU A 330 23.34 -29.55 7.08
N ILE A 331 22.86 -30.06 5.93
CA ILE A 331 21.46 -29.88 5.53
C ILE A 331 20.59 -30.74 6.45
N VAL A 332 19.78 -30.09 7.27
CA VAL A 332 18.87 -30.78 8.20
C VAL A 332 17.41 -30.75 7.73
N GLN A 333 17.07 -29.86 6.79
CA GLN A 333 15.74 -29.81 6.20
C GLN A 333 15.75 -29.25 4.77
N THR A 334 14.86 -29.74 3.91
CA THR A 334 14.64 -29.25 2.54
C THR A 334 13.17 -29.28 2.18
N GLY A 335 12.74 -28.45 1.24
CA GLY A 335 11.38 -28.49 0.71
C GLY A 335 11.16 -27.52 -0.44
N THR A 336 9.91 -27.17 -0.68
CA THR A 336 9.49 -26.30 -1.79
C THR A 336 9.03 -24.92 -1.32
N ILE A 337 9.29 -23.93 -2.16
CA ILE A 337 8.77 -22.57 -2.01
C ILE A 337 7.38 -22.56 -2.63
N THR A 338 6.37 -22.31 -1.80
CA THR A 338 4.95 -22.36 -2.17
C THR A 338 4.41 -21.00 -2.59
N GLU A 339 5.01 -19.92 -2.09
CA GLU A 339 4.62 -18.56 -2.40
C GLU A 339 5.81 -17.60 -2.29
N VAL A 340 5.85 -16.58 -3.16
CA VAL A 340 6.84 -15.50 -3.11
C VAL A 340 6.08 -14.18 -3.12
N VAL A 341 6.08 -13.48 -2.00
CA VAL A 341 5.38 -12.20 -1.88
C VAL A 341 6.39 -11.07 -1.80
N GLN A 342 6.27 -10.18 -2.78
CA GLN A 342 6.97 -8.89 -2.91
C GLN A 342 8.51 -8.98 -2.94
N PHE A 343 9.10 -8.55 -4.05
CA PHE A 343 10.52 -8.22 -4.13
C PHE A 343 10.62 -6.76 -4.56
N GLN A 344 11.17 -5.90 -3.72
CA GLN A 344 11.27 -4.48 -3.98
C GLN A 344 12.72 -4.03 -3.83
N THR A 345 13.33 -3.57 -4.91
CA THR A 345 14.60 -2.85 -4.86
C THR A 345 14.30 -1.36 -4.85
N ASP A 346 14.60 -0.67 -3.77
CA ASP A 346 14.64 0.79 -3.73
C ASP A 346 15.92 1.25 -4.44
N ALA A 347 15.78 2.12 -5.44
CA ALA A 347 16.93 2.72 -6.11
C ALA A 347 17.57 3.79 -5.21
N THR A 348 18.90 3.65 -5.03
CA THR A 348 19.91 4.64 -4.61
C THR A 348 19.52 5.66 -3.55
N ARG A 349 20.05 5.44 -2.33
CA ARG A 349 20.29 6.52 -1.38
C ARG A 349 21.49 7.37 -1.82
N PRO A 350 21.61 8.63 -1.35
CA PRO A 350 22.74 9.51 -1.66
C PRO A 350 24.12 8.97 -1.25
N ASP A 351 24.16 7.93 -0.40
CA ASP A 351 25.37 7.28 0.11
C ASP A 351 25.91 6.15 -0.79
N GLY A 352 25.23 5.86 -1.92
CA GLY A 352 25.63 4.81 -2.86
C GLY A 352 25.17 3.40 -2.47
N ASN A 353 24.45 3.23 -1.36
CA ASN A 353 23.90 1.94 -0.96
C ASN A 353 22.51 1.72 -1.60
N TYR A 354 22.24 0.50 -2.07
CA TYR A 354 20.91 0.07 -2.49
C TYR A 354 20.15 -0.52 -1.30
N ARG A 355 18.87 -0.16 -1.17
CA ARG A 355 17.98 -0.81 -0.21
C ARG A 355 17.17 -1.85 -0.98
N ILE A 356 17.30 -3.11 -0.58
CA ILE A 356 16.48 -4.20 -1.09
C ILE A 356 15.50 -4.54 0.03
N GLN A 357 14.23 -4.24 -0.20
CA GLN A 357 13.13 -4.74 0.61
C GLN A 357 12.69 -6.06 0.00
N LEU A 358 13.23 -7.12 0.56
CA LEU A 358 12.81 -8.48 0.29
C LEU A 358 11.50 -8.68 1.07
N GLY A 359 10.45 -9.19 0.44
CA GLY A 359 9.19 -9.44 1.13
C GLY A 359 9.28 -10.73 1.94
N TYR A 360 8.26 -11.58 1.83
CA TYR A 360 8.24 -12.88 2.48
C TYR A 360 8.14 -14.02 1.47
N VAL A 361 8.74 -15.15 1.84
CA VAL A 361 8.71 -16.39 1.07
C VAL A 361 8.07 -17.45 1.95
N ARG A 362 7.09 -18.17 1.40
CA ARG A 362 6.48 -19.30 2.10
C ARG A 362 7.07 -20.62 1.67
N LEU A 363 7.22 -21.48 2.66
CA LEU A 363 7.76 -22.82 2.49
C LEU A 363 6.69 -23.86 2.82
N ASP A 364 6.83 -25.06 2.27
CA ASP A 364 5.99 -26.22 2.60
C ASP A 364 6.34 -26.90 3.95
N SER A 365 6.87 -26.13 4.90
CA SER A 365 7.30 -26.62 6.21
C SER A 365 6.41 -26.08 7.34
N PRO A 366 5.88 -26.94 8.23
CA PRO A 366 5.18 -26.49 9.43
C PRO A 366 6.12 -25.83 10.45
N ASP A 367 7.42 -26.17 10.41
CA ASP A 367 8.44 -25.68 11.36
C ASP A 367 9.14 -24.40 10.87
N LEU A 368 9.08 -24.13 9.56
CA LEU A 368 9.74 -23.01 8.88
C LEU A 368 8.79 -22.45 7.80
N SER A 369 7.61 -22.02 8.18
CA SER A 369 6.55 -21.74 7.21
C SER A 369 6.73 -20.42 6.47
N GLU A 370 7.41 -19.46 7.07
CA GLU A 370 7.61 -18.14 6.50
C GLU A 370 9.02 -17.60 6.76
N ILE A 371 9.64 -17.03 5.72
CA ILE A 371 10.89 -16.29 5.82
C ILE A 371 10.59 -14.84 5.43
N GLU A 372 10.71 -13.93 6.38
CA GLU A 372 10.56 -12.50 6.17
C GLU A 372 11.93 -11.83 6.13
N ILE A 373 12.16 -11.01 5.10
CA ILE A 373 13.41 -10.26 4.95
C ILE A 373 13.13 -8.75 4.89
N THR A 374 12.58 -8.24 5.99
CA THR A 374 12.07 -6.86 6.13
C THR A 374 12.89 -5.76 5.46
N GLN A 375 14.22 -5.76 5.61
CA GLN A 375 15.13 -4.75 5.06
C GLN A 375 16.54 -5.31 4.89
N ALA A 376 17.15 -5.14 3.70
CA ALA A 376 18.55 -5.47 3.45
C ALA A 376 19.26 -4.35 2.68
N TYR A 377 20.51 -4.10 3.02
CA TYR A 377 21.36 -3.08 2.42
C TYR A 377 22.51 -3.74 1.67
N VAL A 378 22.76 -3.35 0.41
CA VAL A 378 23.95 -3.82 -0.31
C VAL A 378 25.20 -3.32 0.39
N VAL A 379 26.07 -4.25 0.80
CA VAL A 379 27.36 -3.94 1.44
C VAL A 379 28.52 -4.13 0.48
N LYS A 380 28.41 -5.10 -0.45
CA LYS A 380 29.49 -5.41 -1.38
C LYS A 380 28.98 -6.11 -2.64
N ASP A 381 29.47 -5.65 -3.78
CA ASP A 381 29.38 -6.38 -5.04
C ASP A 381 30.59 -7.35 -5.14
N LEU A 382 30.30 -8.63 -5.31
CA LEU A 382 31.27 -9.71 -5.50
C LEU A 382 31.12 -10.21 -6.94
N ALA A 383 32.18 -10.76 -7.53
CA ALA A 383 32.11 -11.27 -8.90
C ALA A 383 31.08 -12.41 -9.02
N GLY A 384 29.87 -12.07 -9.46
CA GLY A 384 28.73 -13.01 -9.60
C GLY A 384 27.73 -13.05 -8.43
N SER A 385 27.97 -12.32 -7.33
CA SER A 385 27.11 -12.33 -6.14
C SER A 385 27.02 -10.96 -5.48
N ILE A 386 25.91 -10.67 -4.80
CA ILE A 386 25.72 -9.43 -4.04
C ILE A 386 25.56 -9.78 -2.57
N GLN A 387 26.41 -9.22 -1.72
CA GLN A 387 26.28 -9.35 -0.27
C GLN A 387 25.44 -8.19 0.29
N LEU A 388 24.40 -8.54 1.03
CA LEU A 388 23.54 -7.63 1.78
C LEU A 388 23.70 -7.85 3.28
N THR A 389 23.46 -6.79 4.05
CA THR A 389 23.22 -6.86 5.48
C THR A 389 21.79 -6.45 5.76
N GLY A 390 21.01 -7.31 6.42
CA GLY A 390 19.59 -7.07 6.64
C GLY A 390 19.06 -7.69 7.92
N ARG A 391 17.75 -7.91 7.98
CA ARG A 391 17.11 -8.73 9.03
C ARG A 391 16.40 -9.89 8.35
N VAL A 392 16.65 -11.10 8.84
CA VAL A 392 16.02 -12.33 8.37
C VAL A 392 15.37 -12.97 9.60
N ALA A 393 14.05 -13.10 9.54
CA ALA A 393 13.27 -13.82 10.54
C ALA A 393 12.64 -15.03 9.86
N VAL A 394 12.69 -16.17 10.54
CA VAL A 394 12.00 -17.39 10.09
C VAL A 394 10.97 -17.76 11.14
N PHE A 395 9.73 -17.93 10.71
CA PHE A 395 8.57 -18.17 11.56
C PHE A 395 8.04 -19.60 11.36
N PRO A 396 7.72 -20.34 12.43
CA PRO A 396 6.90 -21.54 12.35
C PRO A 396 5.41 -21.17 12.23
N ASP A 397 4.61 -22.04 11.60
CA ASP A 397 3.17 -21.82 11.35
C ASP A 397 2.34 -21.62 12.64
N SER A 398 2.88 -22.02 13.79
CA SER A 398 2.18 -22.06 15.06
C SER A 398 2.34 -20.81 15.94
N VAL A 399 3.08 -19.78 15.52
CA VAL A 399 3.33 -18.62 16.38
C VAL A 399 3.10 -17.31 15.64
N ALA A 400 1.95 -16.67 15.93
CA ALA A 400 1.76 -15.26 15.67
C ALA A 400 2.79 -14.46 16.49
N GLN A 401 3.93 -14.11 15.90
CA GLN A 401 4.89 -13.22 16.52
C GLN A 401 4.98 -11.90 15.77
N THR A 402 4.89 -10.81 16.53
CA THR A 402 5.36 -9.49 16.14
C THR A 402 6.79 -9.62 15.63
N PRO A 403 7.17 -8.94 14.52
CA PRO A 403 8.56 -8.88 14.09
C PRO A 403 9.44 -8.52 15.28
N VAL A 404 10.46 -9.35 15.58
CA VAL A 404 11.33 -9.10 16.72
C VAL A 404 11.98 -7.73 16.52
N ALA A 405 11.50 -6.73 17.25
CA ALA A 405 11.90 -5.33 17.08
C ALA A 405 13.43 -5.15 17.21
N ASN A 406 14.10 -6.10 17.86
CA ASN A 406 15.53 -6.13 18.17
C ASN A 406 16.31 -7.30 17.54
N ALA A 407 15.83 -7.95 16.47
CA ALA A 407 16.60 -8.99 15.79
C ALA A 407 17.97 -8.46 15.31
N PRO A 408 19.10 -9.15 15.59
CA PRO A 408 20.41 -8.73 15.14
C PRO A 408 20.53 -8.72 13.61
N ALA A 409 21.53 -7.99 13.09
CA ALA A 409 21.78 -7.93 11.66
C ALA A 409 22.20 -9.30 11.10
N ALA A 410 21.53 -9.71 10.04
CA ALA A 410 21.72 -10.90 9.24
C ALA A 410 22.60 -10.61 8.02
N THR A 411 23.40 -11.58 7.59
CA THR A 411 24.08 -11.53 6.28
C THR A 411 23.26 -12.28 5.25
N ILE A 412 23.11 -11.69 4.06
CA ILE A 412 22.39 -12.27 2.93
C ILE A 412 23.30 -12.23 1.72
N ILE A 413 23.39 -13.30 0.96
CA ILE A 413 24.16 -13.38 -0.27
C ILE A 413 23.20 -13.75 -1.40
N LEU A 414 23.09 -12.87 -2.39
CA LEU A 414 22.35 -13.12 -3.63
C LEU A 414 23.33 -13.62 -4.69
N THR A 415 23.03 -14.72 -5.35
CA THR A 415 23.82 -15.24 -6.47
C THR A 415 22.91 -15.50 -7.66
N ARG A 416 23.35 -15.13 -8.86
CA ARG A 416 22.60 -15.33 -10.10
C ARG A 416 23.02 -16.60 -10.84
#